data_AF-A0A9N9B8C9-F1
#
_entry.id   AF-A0A9N9B8C9-F1
#
_cell.length_a   1.000
_cell.length_b   1.000
_cell.length_c   1.000
_cell.angle_alpha   90.00
_cell.angle_beta   90.00
_cell.angle_gamma   90.00
#
_symmetry.space_group_name_H-M   'P 1'
#
loop_
_entity.id
_entity.type
_entity.pdbx_description
1 polymer ?
#
loop_
_entity_poly.entity_id
_entity_poly.type
_entity_poly.pdbx_seq_one_letter_code
_entity_poly.pdbx_strand_id
1 'polypeptide(L)'
;MQAATNTHSTQILTQKIKLENEIKPHISVKDRISNIFPKQKVHAVSVYYDNSASSKQSVLERPYCFNGFAAAIFHAYNHHQHLRLSPDDIWLTISQGVSRHINYNAEKFRNRFVQHEGKEDIVVNVDDILGVNHENILEGNWPEAINRLVTVTNKRVEKIDLSQLLECDFSTTTPSSLTASRIVLLDMVKAYFNYRMVFGCGIPKVTLEGTLEDWTKLQEKVIKLRNLNLELDFWLDRLEPVISKLVDTYRGEVDEDFWGRVISMQIYGSGGETNITGWIAGFFPYDRAGNALHSNFIDKYDFPDGIVGVPFTTNATPPLKFVAGFIGTSQEILENFGGESVVSPVIGWAVIDDKD
;
A
#
# COMPACT_ATOMS: atom_id res chain seq x y z
N MET A 1 40.88 -2.77 -11.37
CA MET A 1 39.68 -3.41 -10.80
C MET A 1 38.57 -2.38 -10.75
N GLN A 2 37.71 -2.33 -11.78
CA GLN A 2 36.43 -1.63 -11.65
C GLN A 2 35.62 -2.42 -10.63
N ALA A 3 35.22 -1.79 -9.52
CA ALA A 3 34.21 -2.36 -8.65
C ALA A 3 32.99 -2.63 -9.53
N ALA A 4 32.47 -3.86 -9.51
CA ALA A 4 31.18 -4.13 -10.12
C ALA A 4 30.19 -3.14 -9.49
N THR A 5 29.68 -2.20 -10.28
CA THR A 5 28.56 -1.37 -9.88
C THR A 5 27.41 -2.33 -9.66
N ASN A 6 27.14 -2.65 -8.39
CA ASN A 6 25.98 -3.45 -8.03
C ASN A 6 24.75 -2.77 -8.65
N THR A 7 24.06 -3.51 -9.51
CA THR A 7 22.88 -3.02 -10.25
C THR A 7 21.61 -3.06 -9.39
N HIS A 8 21.73 -3.54 -8.15
CA HIS A 8 20.69 -3.62 -7.14
C HIS A 8 21.30 -3.82 -5.74
N SER A 9 20.53 -3.56 -4.70
CA SER A 9 20.86 -3.86 -3.30
C SER A 9 19.70 -4.62 -2.65
N THR A 10 19.97 -5.84 -2.16
CA THR A 10 18.97 -6.68 -1.48
C THR A 10 19.25 -6.73 0.01
N GLN A 11 18.25 -6.41 0.82
CA GLN A 11 18.35 -6.36 2.27
C GLN A 11 17.28 -7.22 2.94
N ILE A 12 17.68 -7.95 3.98
CA ILE A 12 16.75 -8.61 4.90
C ILE A 12 16.30 -7.56 5.91
N LEU A 13 15.01 -7.26 5.93
CA LEU A 13 14.43 -6.23 6.78
C LEU A 13 14.16 -6.74 8.20
N THR A 14 13.73 -8.00 8.30
CA THR A 14 13.54 -8.68 9.59
C THR A 14 13.58 -10.18 9.42
N GLN A 15 14.09 -10.88 10.43
CA GLN A 15 14.03 -12.35 10.53
C GLN A 15 12.82 -12.82 11.36
N LYS A 16 12.06 -11.89 11.95
CA LYS A 16 10.91 -12.19 12.82
C LYS A 16 9.69 -12.68 12.04
N ILE A 17 9.65 -12.39 10.74
CA ILE A 17 8.58 -12.76 9.82
C ILE A 17 9.14 -13.74 8.80
N LYS A 18 8.43 -14.86 8.60
CA LYS A 18 8.81 -15.85 7.59
C LYS A 18 8.36 -15.35 6.21
N LEU A 19 9.28 -15.37 5.25
CA LEU A 19 8.99 -15.04 3.86
C LEU A 19 8.04 -16.07 3.24
N GLU A 20 6.99 -15.60 2.56
CA GLU A 20 6.01 -16.45 1.88
C GLU A 20 6.11 -16.35 0.36
N ASN A 21 5.92 -17.49 -0.32
CA ASN A 21 6.08 -17.61 -1.77
C ASN A 21 4.76 -17.90 -2.51
N GLU A 22 3.60 -17.74 -1.85
CA GLU A 22 2.31 -18.03 -2.47
C GLU A 22 2.01 -17.03 -3.60
N ILE A 23 1.74 -17.56 -4.80
CA ILE A 23 1.34 -16.77 -5.97
C ILE A 23 -0.19 -16.63 -6.00
N LYS A 24 -0.67 -15.39 -6.06
CA LYS A 24 -2.10 -15.08 -6.16
C LYS A 24 -2.57 -15.06 -7.63
N PRO A 25 -3.88 -15.08 -7.91
CA PRO A 25 -4.39 -15.01 -9.28
C PRO A 25 -3.94 -13.75 -10.03
N HIS A 26 -3.60 -13.93 -11.31
CA HIS A 26 -3.14 -12.88 -12.22
C HIS A 26 -4.07 -12.77 -13.44
N ILE A 27 -4.18 -11.56 -13.98
CA ILE A 27 -4.81 -11.28 -15.27
C ILE A 27 -3.80 -10.66 -16.22
N SER A 28 -4.01 -10.76 -17.53
CA SER A 28 -3.12 -10.09 -18.48
C SER A 28 -3.18 -8.57 -18.29
N VAL A 29 -2.08 -7.87 -18.60
CA VAL A 29 -2.05 -6.39 -18.59
C VAL A 29 -3.13 -5.81 -19.50
N LYS A 30 -3.38 -6.44 -20.65
CA LYS A 30 -4.40 -6.00 -21.61
C LYS A 30 -5.80 -6.09 -21.00
N ASP A 31 -6.11 -7.18 -20.30
CA ASP A 31 -7.39 -7.35 -19.60
C ASP A 31 -7.49 -6.38 -18.43
N ARG A 32 -6.41 -6.13 -17.70
CA ARG A 32 -6.38 -5.10 -16.64
C ARG A 32 -6.73 -3.72 -17.18
N ILE A 33 -6.11 -3.29 -18.28
CA ILE A 33 -6.41 -1.98 -18.89
C ILE A 33 -7.85 -1.94 -19.38
N SER A 34 -8.35 -3.04 -19.95
CA SER A 34 -9.76 -3.15 -20.37
C SER A 34 -10.72 -3.09 -19.17
N ASN A 35 -10.35 -3.62 -18.01
CA ASN A 35 -11.14 -3.53 -16.78
C ASN A 35 -11.12 -2.13 -16.17
N ILE A 36 -10.01 -1.39 -16.30
CA ILE A 36 -9.92 0.01 -15.88
C ILE A 36 -10.77 0.90 -16.81
N PHE A 37 -10.80 0.58 -18.11
CA PHE A 37 -11.48 1.37 -19.14
C PHE A 37 -12.48 0.52 -19.96
N PRO A 38 -13.56 0.02 -19.34
CA PRO A 38 -14.45 -0.97 -19.96
C PRO A 38 -15.25 -0.41 -21.15
N LYS A 39 -15.38 0.92 -21.25
CA LYS A 39 -16.14 1.59 -22.32
C LYS A 39 -15.24 2.11 -23.45
N GLN A 40 -13.92 2.11 -23.27
CA GLN A 40 -12.98 2.72 -24.20
C GLN A 40 -12.25 1.65 -24.99
N LYS A 41 -12.12 1.87 -26.31
CA LYS A 41 -11.29 0.99 -27.15
C LYS A 41 -9.81 1.25 -26.83
N VAL A 42 -9.05 0.19 -26.60
CA VAL A 42 -7.59 0.25 -26.43
C VAL A 42 -6.90 0.12 -27.79
N HIS A 43 -6.11 1.12 -28.17
CA HIS A 43 -5.40 1.21 -29.45
C HIS A 43 -3.95 0.72 -29.34
N ALA A 44 -3.28 1.00 -28.23
CA ALA A 44 -1.91 0.58 -27.97
C ALA A 44 -1.67 0.39 -26.47
N VAL A 45 -0.76 -0.51 -26.12
CA VAL A 45 -0.30 -0.77 -24.74
C VAL A 45 1.18 -1.10 -24.77
N SER A 46 1.95 -0.58 -23.81
CA SER A 46 3.34 -0.95 -23.61
C SER A 46 3.69 -1.07 -22.14
N VAL A 47 4.44 -2.12 -21.83
CA VAL A 47 5.03 -2.42 -20.52
C VAL A 47 6.39 -3.03 -20.78
N TYR A 48 7.40 -2.59 -20.06
CA TYR A 48 8.70 -3.25 -20.06
C TYR A 48 8.75 -4.27 -18.92
N TYR A 49 9.01 -5.53 -19.25
CA TYR A 49 9.42 -6.55 -18.29
C TYR A 49 10.89 -6.81 -18.53
N ASP A 50 11.65 -7.04 -17.46
CA ASP A 50 12.98 -7.58 -17.60
C ASP A 50 12.86 -8.95 -18.31
N ASN A 51 13.61 -9.15 -19.40
CA ASN A 51 13.41 -10.20 -20.41
C ASN A 51 13.62 -11.64 -19.89
N SER A 52 12.78 -12.10 -18.97
CA SER A 52 12.67 -13.53 -18.64
C SER A 52 11.64 -14.15 -19.58
N ALA A 53 11.99 -15.29 -20.19
CA ALA A 53 11.11 -16.02 -21.12
C ALA A 53 9.78 -16.52 -20.47
N SER A 54 9.59 -16.29 -19.17
CA SER A 54 8.42 -16.66 -18.39
C SER A 54 7.52 -15.49 -17.97
N SER A 55 7.88 -14.23 -18.24
CA SER A 55 7.05 -13.07 -17.84
C SER A 55 5.77 -13.04 -18.69
N LYS A 56 4.74 -13.76 -18.26
CA LYS A 56 3.37 -13.52 -18.73
C LYS A 56 3.08 -12.09 -18.32
N GLN A 57 2.94 -11.18 -19.28
CA GLN A 57 2.58 -9.76 -19.08
C GLN A 57 1.27 -9.68 -18.29
N SER A 58 1.36 -9.81 -16.98
CA SER A 58 0.25 -10.12 -16.11
C SER A 58 0.47 -9.46 -14.77
N VAL A 59 -0.63 -9.05 -14.17
CA VAL A 59 -0.67 -8.31 -12.92
C VAL A 59 -1.68 -8.98 -12.00
N LEU A 60 -1.56 -8.74 -10.70
CA LEU A 60 -2.51 -9.24 -9.71
C LEU A 60 -3.95 -8.90 -10.10
N GLU A 61 -4.79 -9.92 -10.17
CA GLU A 61 -6.21 -9.77 -10.52
C GLU A 61 -6.90 -8.80 -9.56
N ARG A 62 -6.63 -8.96 -8.26
CA ARG A 62 -7.28 -8.21 -7.17
C ARG A 62 -6.24 -7.50 -6.30
N PRO A 63 -5.76 -6.32 -6.72
CA PRO A 63 -4.84 -5.52 -5.91
C PRO A 63 -5.57 -4.91 -4.71
N TYR A 64 -4.83 -4.60 -3.66
CA TYR A 64 -5.40 -3.98 -2.46
C TYR A 64 -5.97 -2.57 -2.72
N CYS A 65 -5.36 -1.83 -3.64
CA CYS A 65 -5.83 -0.53 -4.12
C CYS A 65 -5.52 -0.35 -5.62
N PHE A 66 -6.11 0.66 -6.25
CA PHE A 66 -5.92 0.93 -7.69
C PHE A 66 -4.56 1.54 -8.04
N ASN A 67 -3.89 2.17 -7.07
CA ASN A 67 -2.54 2.66 -7.25
C ASN A 67 -1.55 1.49 -7.24
N GLY A 68 -0.97 1.13 -8.38
CA GLY A 68 -0.11 -0.06 -8.49
C GLY A 68 1.18 -0.01 -7.67
N PHE A 69 1.71 1.19 -7.38
CA PHE A 69 2.83 1.37 -6.46
C PHE A 69 2.43 1.03 -5.03
N ALA A 70 1.36 1.66 -4.52
CA ALA A 70 0.89 1.39 -3.17
C ALA A 70 0.42 -0.07 -3.03
N ALA A 71 -0.27 -0.61 -4.04
CA ALA A 71 -0.73 -1.99 -4.06
C ALA A 71 0.41 -3.00 -3.96
N ALA A 72 1.57 -2.76 -4.59
CA ALA A 72 2.75 -3.62 -4.45
C ALA A 72 3.27 -3.65 -3.02
N ILE A 73 3.35 -2.49 -2.37
CA ILE A 73 3.80 -2.37 -0.98
C ILE A 73 2.80 -3.05 -0.03
N PHE A 74 1.48 -2.81 -0.21
CA PHE A 74 0.44 -3.51 0.57
C PHE A 74 0.52 -5.02 0.41
N HIS A 75 0.71 -5.50 -0.82
CA HIS A 75 0.74 -6.92 -1.11
C HIS A 75 1.95 -7.58 -0.44
N ALA A 76 3.15 -6.98 -0.57
CA ALA A 76 4.34 -7.48 0.11
C ALA A 76 4.21 -7.44 1.65
N TYR A 77 3.59 -6.40 2.20
CA TYR A 77 3.38 -6.24 3.65
C TYR A 77 2.37 -7.25 4.23
N ASN A 78 1.24 -7.46 3.55
CA ASN A 78 0.16 -8.33 4.01
C ASN A 78 0.45 -9.82 3.78
N HIS A 79 1.29 -10.14 2.79
CA HIS A 79 1.65 -11.53 2.44
C HIS A 79 3.11 -11.87 2.76
N HIS A 80 3.83 -11.01 3.48
CA HIS A 80 5.21 -11.28 3.90
C HIS A 80 6.14 -11.65 2.74
N GLN A 81 6.05 -10.92 1.64
CA GLN A 81 6.77 -11.24 0.41
C GLN A 81 7.93 -10.29 0.17
N HIS A 82 8.83 -10.72 -0.71
CA HIS A 82 9.97 -9.93 -1.11
C HIS A 82 9.47 -8.75 -1.96
N LEU A 83 9.63 -7.52 -1.47
CA LEU A 83 9.31 -6.31 -2.23
C LEU A 83 10.49 -5.90 -3.10
N ARG A 84 10.26 -5.59 -4.38
CA ARG A 84 11.25 -4.99 -5.27
C ARG A 84 10.77 -3.64 -5.77
N LEU A 85 11.63 -2.63 -5.64
CA LEU A 85 11.39 -1.24 -6.05
C LEU A 85 12.57 -0.68 -6.83
N SER A 86 12.29 0.14 -7.84
CA SER A 86 13.27 0.89 -8.62
C SER A 86 13.22 2.40 -8.30
N PRO A 87 14.28 3.15 -8.62
CA PRO A 87 14.26 4.62 -8.57
C PRO A 87 13.14 5.22 -9.43
N ASP A 88 12.76 4.56 -10.53
CA ASP A 88 11.68 5.00 -11.42
C ASP A 88 10.31 4.86 -10.76
N ASP A 89 10.06 3.78 -10.01
CA ASP A 89 8.83 3.61 -9.23
C ASP A 89 8.65 4.75 -8.21
N ILE A 90 9.73 5.10 -7.53
CA ILE A 90 9.72 6.18 -6.55
C ILE A 90 9.55 7.53 -7.24
N TRP A 91 10.35 7.82 -8.27
CA TRP A 91 10.32 9.12 -8.94
C TRP A 91 9.03 9.38 -9.71
N LEU A 92 8.44 8.36 -10.33
CA LEU A 92 7.16 8.48 -11.02
C LEU A 92 6.04 8.81 -10.04
N THR A 93 6.01 8.16 -8.87
CA THR A 93 5.04 8.46 -7.80
C THR A 93 5.14 9.92 -7.36
N ILE A 94 6.36 10.42 -7.15
CA ILE A 94 6.63 11.83 -6.80
C ILE A 94 6.18 12.77 -7.93
N SER A 95 6.52 12.44 -9.18
CA SER A 95 6.17 13.25 -10.35
C SER A 95 4.64 13.36 -10.54
N GLN A 96 3.91 12.29 -10.28
CA GLN A 96 2.44 12.31 -10.27
C GLN A 96 1.89 13.18 -9.13
N GLY A 97 2.52 13.17 -7.95
CA GLY A 97 2.20 14.08 -6.85
C GLY A 97 2.36 15.56 -7.22
N VAL A 98 3.48 15.92 -7.85
CA VAL A 98 3.71 17.30 -8.36
C VAL A 98 2.69 17.67 -9.43
N SER A 99 2.41 16.77 -10.37
CA SER A 99 1.38 16.99 -11.40
C SER A 99 0.01 17.30 -10.80
N ARG A 100 -0.42 16.53 -9.79
CA ARG A 100 -1.66 16.78 -9.05
C ARG A 100 -1.66 18.13 -8.36
N HIS A 101 -0.56 18.46 -7.68
CA HIS A 101 -0.43 19.75 -7.01
C HIS A 101 -0.65 20.91 -7.97
N ILE A 102 -0.02 20.87 -9.15
CA ILE A 102 -0.15 21.92 -10.17
C ILE A 102 -1.59 21.97 -10.70
N ASN A 103 -2.23 20.83 -10.93
CA ASN A 103 -3.60 20.78 -11.46
C ASN A 103 -4.66 21.26 -10.44
N TYR A 104 -4.58 20.86 -9.16
CA TYR A 104 -5.51 21.32 -8.13
C TYR A 104 -5.35 22.81 -7.79
N ASN A 105 -4.14 23.34 -8.01
CA ASN A 105 -3.83 24.76 -7.84
C ASN A 105 -3.65 25.44 -9.20
N ALA A 106 -4.30 24.94 -10.26
CA ALA A 106 -4.12 25.42 -11.62
C ALA A 106 -4.38 26.93 -11.73
N GLU A 107 -5.37 27.44 -11.00
CA GLU A 107 -5.70 28.87 -10.90
C GLU A 107 -4.64 29.70 -10.19
N LYS A 108 -4.02 29.14 -9.16
CA LYS A 108 -2.94 29.79 -8.41
C LYS A 108 -1.66 29.87 -9.22
N PHE A 109 -1.31 28.81 -9.95
CA PHE A 109 -0.13 28.75 -10.81
C PHE A 109 -0.41 29.24 -12.24
N ARG A 110 -1.62 29.73 -12.49
CA ARG A 110 -2.10 30.02 -13.83
C ARG A 110 -1.34 31.11 -14.55
N ASN A 111 -1.00 32.21 -13.89
CA ASN A 111 -0.22 33.30 -14.51
C ASN A 111 1.23 32.89 -14.83
N ARG A 112 1.64 31.68 -14.43
CA ARG A 112 2.87 31.04 -14.91
C ARG A 112 2.64 30.20 -16.19
N PHE A 113 1.38 29.93 -16.59
CA PHE A 113 1.00 29.03 -17.70
C PHE A 113 -0.18 29.47 -18.65
N VAL A 114 -1.34 30.08 -18.25
CA VAL A 114 -2.48 30.64 -19.11
C VAL A 114 -3.59 31.42 -18.30
N GLN A 115 -4.74 31.94 -18.85
CA GLN A 115 -5.74 32.90 -18.20
C GLN A 115 -7.31 32.61 -18.40
N HIS A 116 -8.17 32.24 -17.39
CA HIS A 116 -9.72 32.26 -17.31
C HIS A 116 -10.53 31.26 -16.34
N GLU A 117 -11.38 31.66 -15.35
CA GLU A 117 -11.89 30.87 -14.14
C GLU A 117 -13.33 30.20 -14.10
N GLY A 118 -13.59 29.19 -13.18
CA GLY A 118 -14.82 29.03 -12.31
C GLY A 118 -15.62 27.65 -12.12
N LYS A 119 -16.16 27.30 -10.89
CA LYS A 119 -17.17 26.23 -10.44
C LYS A 119 -17.57 26.24 -8.89
N GLU A 120 -18.58 25.45 -8.37
CA GLU A 120 -18.84 25.10 -6.89
C GLU A 120 -19.85 23.89 -6.57
N ASP A 121 -19.94 23.34 -5.31
CA ASP A 121 -20.41 21.97 -4.82
C ASP A 121 -21.23 21.86 -3.44
N ILE A 122 -21.68 20.62 -2.99
CA ILE A 122 -21.51 19.90 -1.64
C ILE A 122 -22.60 18.78 -1.21
N VAL A 123 -22.33 17.92 -0.16
CA VAL A 123 -22.48 16.42 0.10
C VAL A 123 -23.15 15.95 1.48
N VAL A 124 -23.38 14.61 1.79
CA VAL A 124 -23.00 13.74 3.03
C VAL A 124 -23.77 12.35 3.22
N ASN A 125 -23.19 11.30 3.91
CA ASN A 125 -23.68 9.89 4.14
C ASN A 125 -23.20 9.15 5.48
N VAL A 126 -23.78 7.97 5.92
CA VAL A 126 -23.41 7.05 7.07
C VAL A 126 -23.93 5.56 7.05
N ASP A 127 -23.42 4.62 6.22
CA ASP A 127 -24.14 3.34 5.92
C ASP A 127 -23.51 1.94 6.25
N ASP A 128 -22.27 1.76 6.71
CA ASP A 128 -21.53 0.52 6.36
C ASP A 128 -21.48 -0.65 7.38
N ILE A 129 -22.16 -0.60 8.54
CA ILE A 129 -21.98 -1.68 9.55
C ILE A 129 -23.21 -2.06 10.36
N LEU A 130 -24.25 -1.24 10.34
CA LEU A 130 -25.50 -1.53 11.01
C LEU A 130 -26.61 -1.20 10.04
N GLY A 131 -27.32 -2.23 9.61
CA GLY A 131 -28.55 -2.07 8.87
C GLY A 131 -29.72 -2.02 9.84
N VAL A 132 -30.59 -1.04 9.66
CA VAL A 132 -31.91 -1.05 10.26
C VAL A 132 -32.80 -1.90 9.36
N ASN A 133 -33.41 -2.96 9.89
CA ASN A 133 -34.33 -3.78 9.11
C ASN A 133 -35.67 -3.07 8.87
N HIS A 134 -36.59 -3.69 8.13
CA HIS A 134 -37.87 -3.07 7.72
C HIS A 134 -38.82 -2.70 8.89
N GLU A 135 -38.49 -3.05 10.14
CA GLU A 135 -39.26 -2.77 11.36
C GLU A 135 -38.53 -1.84 12.35
N ASN A 136 -37.44 -1.20 11.93
CA ASN A 136 -36.67 -0.24 12.74
C ASN A 136 -35.77 -0.83 13.87
N ILE A 137 -35.17 -2.01 13.68
CA ILE A 137 -34.24 -2.66 14.66
C ILE A 137 -32.85 -2.88 14.03
N LEU A 138 -31.79 -2.76 14.85
CA LEU A 138 -30.37 -2.73 14.45
C LEU A 138 -29.69 -4.13 14.51
N GLU A 139 -29.09 -4.61 13.41
CA GLU A 139 -28.58 -6.01 13.28
C GLU A 139 -27.18 -6.14 12.62
N GLY A 140 -26.46 -7.26 12.87
CA GLY A 140 -25.13 -7.56 12.28
C GLY A 140 -24.45 -8.84 12.82
N ASN A 141 -23.26 -9.21 12.30
CA ASN A 141 -22.60 -10.51 12.59
C ASN A 141 -21.66 -10.47 13.81
N TRP A 142 -22.24 -10.73 14.98
CA TRP A 142 -21.61 -10.57 16.30
C TRP A 142 -20.58 -11.64 16.76
N PRO A 143 -20.67 -12.94 16.40
CA PRO A 143 -19.76 -13.98 16.92
C PRO A 143 -18.28 -13.85 16.51
N GLU A 144 -17.98 -13.37 15.30
CA GLU A 144 -16.60 -13.20 14.80
C GLU A 144 -15.87 -12.02 15.47
N ALA A 145 -16.62 -11.00 15.90
CA ALA A 145 -16.08 -9.87 16.65
C ALA A 145 -15.57 -10.28 18.05
N ILE A 146 -16.14 -11.34 18.64
CA ILE A 146 -15.89 -11.78 20.01
C ILE A 146 -14.63 -12.66 20.13
N ASN A 147 -14.35 -13.52 19.16
CA ASN A 147 -13.24 -14.49 19.26
C ASN A 147 -11.85 -13.84 19.20
N ARG A 148 -11.76 -12.74 18.43
CA ARG A 148 -10.54 -11.93 18.37
C ARG A 148 -10.31 -11.25 19.71
N LEU A 149 -11.36 -10.89 20.42
CA LEU A 149 -11.27 -10.18 21.69
C LEU A 149 -10.92 -11.07 22.90
N VAL A 150 -10.42 -12.32 22.74
CA VAL A 150 -10.19 -13.30 23.85
C VAL A 150 -8.71 -13.72 24.14
N THR A 151 -7.69 -13.33 23.37
CA THR A 151 -6.29 -13.84 23.59
C THR A 151 -5.26 -12.86 24.19
N VAL A 152 -5.40 -11.54 24.05
CA VAL A 152 -4.46 -10.54 24.64
C VAL A 152 -4.56 -10.27 26.15
N THR A 153 -5.73 -10.36 26.78
CA THR A 153 -5.88 -10.07 28.23
C THR A 153 -5.29 -11.16 29.14
N ASN A 154 -4.89 -12.32 28.63
CA ASN A 154 -4.31 -13.38 29.46
C ASN A 154 -2.90 -13.09 30.02
N LYS A 155 -2.30 -11.94 29.71
CA LYS A 155 -0.92 -11.60 30.10
C LYS A 155 -0.78 -10.61 31.26
N ARG A 156 -1.86 -10.21 31.96
CA ARG A 156 -1.78 -9.09 32.93
C ARG A 156 -2.51 -9.27 34.27
N VAL A 157 -2.65 -10.49 34.79
CA VAL A 157 -3.24 -10.70 36.12
C VAL A 157 -2.17 -11.15 37.12
N GLU A 158 -1.72 -10.23 37.98
CA GLU A 158 -1.01 -10.56 39.22
C GLU A 158 -1.93 -10.28 40.41
N LYS A 159 -2.30 -11.35 41.13
CA LYS A 159 -2.37 -11.41 42.62
C LYS A 159 -2.87 -12.74 43.19
N ILE A 160 -3.23 -13.72 42.36
CA ILE A 160 -3.43 -15.12 42.76
C ILE A 160 -2.90 -15.98 41.61
N ASP A 161 -2.08 -16.99 41.89
CA ASP A 161 -1.62 -17.96 40.88
C ASP A 161 -2.77 -18.92 40.50
N LEU A 162 -3.79 -18.37 39.84
CA LEU A 162 -4.97 -19.09 39.38
C LEU A 162 -4.61 -20.10 38.30
N SER A 163 -3.53 -19.88 37.55
CA SER A 163 -2.97 -20.81 36.58
C SER A 163 -2.63 -22.17 37.21
N GLN A 164 -1.96 -22.20 38.36
CA GLN A 164 -1.64 -23.45 39.05
C GLN A 164 -2.88 -24.18 39.61
N LEU A 165 -3.96 -23.47 39.92
CA LEU A 165 -5.15 -24.07 40.54
C LEU A 165 -6.15 -24.63 39.52
N LEU A 166 -6.18 -24.06 38.32
CA LEU A 166 -7.27 -24.29 37.36
C LEU A 166 -6.80 -24.85 36.02
N GLU A 167 -5.51 -24.74 35.66
CA GLU A 167 -5.00 -25.50 34.52
C GLU A 167 -5.12 -27.00 34.83
N CYS A 168 -5.63 -27.78 33.88
CA CYS A 168 -5.62 -29.23 34.04
C CYS A 168 -4.17 -29.72 34.05
N ASP A 169 -3.72 -30.33 35.14
CA ASP A 169 -2.39 -30.95 35.30
C ASP A 169 -2.47 -32.42 35.77
N PHE A 170 -3.67 -33.01 35.77
CA PHE A 170 -3.93 -34.38 36.17
C PHE A 170 -3.33 -35.42 35.20
N SER A 171 -3.19 -36.66 35.66
CA SER A 171 -2.67 -37.79 34.88
C SER A 171 -3.51 -38.15 33.64
N THR A 172 -4.74 -37.65 33.53
CA THR A 172 -5.64 -37.81 32.38
C THR A 172 -5.69 -36.58 31.47
N THR A 173 -4.90 -35.54 31.77
CA THR A 173 -4.88 -34.30 30.99
C THR A 173 -4.43 -34.57 29.55
N THR A 174 -5.22 -34.09 28.60
CA THR A 174 -4.92 -34.07 27.18
C THR A 174 -4.63 -32.64 26.72
N PRO A 175 -4.03 -32.43 25.54
CA PRO A 175 -3.87 -31.09 24.96
C PRO A 175 -5.19 -30.29 24.89
N SER A 176 -6.31 -30.98 24.65
CA SER A 176 -7.63 -30.38 24.59
C SER A 176 -8.14 -29.93 25.97
N SER A 177 -7.98 -30.76 27.01
CA SER A 177 -8.43 -30.38 28.37
C SER A 177 -7.54 -29.29 28.98
N LEU A 178 -6.24 -29.30 28.69
CA LEU A 178 -5.31 -28.22 29.04
C LEU A 178 -5.75 -26.89 28.39
N THR A 179 -6.05 -26.91 27.10
CA THR A 179 -6.50 -25.71 26.37
C THR A 179 -7.85 -25.20 26.90
N ALA A 180 -8.81 -26.10 27.13
CA ALA A 180 -10.11 -25.74 27.71
C ALA A 180 -9.97 -25.10 29.09
N SER A 181 -9.09 -25.62 29.95
CA SER A 181 -8.85 -25.03 31.28
C SER A 181 -8.22 -23.63 31.24
N ARG A 182 -7.35 -23.36 30.25
CA ARG A 182 -6.81 -22.01 30.00
C ARG A 182 -7.86 -21.02 29.49
N ILE A 183 -8.88 -21.50 28.79
CA ILE A 183 -10.03 -20.68 28.36
C ILE A 183 -10.96 -20.39 29.55
N VAL A 184 -11.10 -21.31 30.49
CA VAL A 184 -11.85 -21.04 31.74
C VAL A 184 -11.14 -19.96 32.57
N LEU A 185 -9.81 -19.95 32.61
CA LEU A 185 -9.03 -18.86 33.24
C LEU A 185 -9.28 -17.49 32.60
N LEU A 186 -9.34 -17.44 31.27
CA LEU A 186 -9.74 -16.24 30.51
C LEU A 186 -11.14 -15.75 30.90
N ASP A 187 -12.08 -16.69 31.07
CA ASP A 187 -13.47 -16.39 31.42
C ASP A 187 -13.61 -15.71 32.78
N MET A 188 -12.82 -16.15 33.77
CA MET A 188 -12.89 -15.64 35.14
C MET A 188 -12.53 -14.17 35.28
N VAL A 189 -11.63 -13.66 34.43
CA VAL A 189 -11.13 -12.28 34.52
C VAL A 189 -11.67 -11.40 33.39
N LYS A 190 -12.57 -11.92 32.54
CA LYS A 190 -13.15 -11.21 31.39
C LYS A 190 -13.91 -9.93 31.75
N ALA A 191 -14.45 -9.85 32.97
CA ALA A 191 -15.13 -8.65 33.45
C ALA A 191 -14.18 -7.45 33.64
N TYR A 192 -12.86 -7.70 33.71
CA TYR A 192 -11.86 -6.68 34.00
C TYR A 192 -11.00 -6.31 32.80
N PHE A 193 -11.00 -7.12 31.73
CA PHE A 193 -10.26 -6.72 30.55
C PHE A 193 -10.75 -7.28 29.21
N ASN A 194 -10.42 -6.52 28.17
CA ASN A 194 -10.76 -6.75 26.77
C ASN A 194 -9.56 -7.36 26.05
N TYR A 195 -9.63 -8.63 25.62
CA TYR A 195 -8.53 -9.25 24.88
C TYR A 195 -8.58 -8.84 23.37
N ARG A 196 -7.60 -9.11 22.51
CA ARG A 196 -7.56 -8.74 21.06
C ARG A 196 -6.45 -9.47 20.26
N MET A 197 -6.72 -10.46 19.41
CA MET A 197 -5.76 -11.05 18.46
C MET A 197 -5.45 -10.05 17.33
N VAL A 198 -4.18 -9.90 16.96
CA VAL A 198 -3.76 -9.18 15.75
C VAL A 198 -2.87 -10.12 14.93
N PHE A 199 -3.12 -10.23 13.63
CA PHE A 199 -2.24 -10.98 12.73
C PHE A 199 -0.97 -10.15 12.49
N GLY A 200 0.20 -10.80 12.49
CA GLY A 200 1.43 -10.12 12.12
C GLY A 200 1.36 -9.70 10.65
N CYS A 201 1.72 -8.46 10.34
CA CYS A 201 1.95 -7.97 8.99
C CYS A 201 3.37 -7.37 8.94
N GLY A 202 4.00 -7.35 7.77
CA GLY A 202 5.36 -6.82 7.61
C GLY A 202 6.07 -7.34 6.36
N ILE A 203 7.00 -6.53 5.85
CA ILE A 203 7.83 -6.88 4.68
C ILE A 203 9.14 -7.48 5.21
N PRO A 204 9.45 -8.77 4.95
CA PRO A 204 10.65 -9.41 5.50
C PRO A 204 11.92 -9.09 4.70
N LYS A 205 11.80 -8.73 3.41
CA LYS A 205 12.92 -8.56 2.49
C LYS A 205 12.61 -7.53 1.41
N VAL A 206 13.60 -6.71 1.06
CA VAL A 206 13.48 -5.73 -0.02
C VAL A 206 14.67 -5.80 -0.97
N THR A 207 14.42 -5.62 -2.27
CA THR A 207 15.44 -5.31 -3.27
C THR A 207 15.19 -3.93 -3.85
N LEU A 208 16.22 -3.09 -3.77
CA LEU A 208 16.25 -1.76 -4.38
C LEU A 208 17.11 -1.85 -5.65
N GLU A 209 16.46 -1.73 -6.80
CA GLU A 209 17.11 -1.79 -8.13
C GLU A 209 17.91 -0.51 -8.42
N GLY A 210 18.72 -0.56 -9.47
CA GLY A 210 19.58 0.56 -9.87
C GLY A 210 20.81 0.70 -8.99
N THR A 211 21.57 1.76 -9.24
CA THR A 211 22.83 2.06 -8.54
C THR A 211 22.61 3.03 -7.39
N LEU A 212 23.54 3.07 -6.44
CA LEU A 212 23.53 4.10 -5.38
C LEU A 212 23.53 5.53 -5.95
N GLU A 213 24.13 5.74 -7.12
CA GLU A 213 24.10 7.02 -7.83
C GLU A 213 22.68 7.41 -8.24
N ASP A 214 21.88 6.46 -8.74
CA ASP A 214 20.48 6.69 -9.10
C ASP A 214 19.65 7.11 -7.88
N TRP A 215 19.84 6.45 -6.74
CA TRP A 215 19.17 6.78 -5.48
C TRP A 215 19.60 8.14 -4.92
N THR A 216 20.89 8.48 -5.02
CA THR A 216 21.41 9.80 -4.62
C THR A 216 20.86 10.89 -5.54
N LYS A 217 20.82 10.65 -6.85
CA LYS A 217 20.24 11.55 -7.85
C LYS A 217 18.74 11.74 -7.63
N LEU A 218 18.02 10.71 -7.21
CA LEU A 218 16.62 10.82 -6.82
C LEU A 218 16.45 11.79 -5.66
N GLN A 219 17.26 11.63 -4.59
CA GLN A 219 17.25 12.54 -3.44
C GLN A 219 17.55 13.99 -3.85
N GLU A 220 18.54 14.22 -4.71
CA GLU A 220 18.85 15.56 -5.25
C GLU A 220 17.69 16.16 -6.05
N LYS A 221 16.99 15.35 -6.84
CA LYS A 221 15.83 15.81 -7.62
C LYS A 221 14.69 16.25 -6.69
N VAL A 222 14.47 15.55 -5.58
CA VAL A 222 13.49 15.95 -4.55
C VAL A 222 13.88 17.30 -3.93
N ILE A 223 15.14 17.50 -3.56
CA ILE A 223 15.63 18.79 -3.04
C ILE A 223 15.41 19.91 -4.07
N LYS A 224 15.67 19.65 -5.35
CA LYS A 224 15.44 20.64 -6.43
C LYS A 224 13.96 21.00 -6.62
N LEU A 225 13.00 20.13 -6.28
CA LEU A 225 11.57 20.47 -6.34
C LEU A 225 11.22 21.64 -5.41
N ARG A 226 11.88 21.72 -4.25
CA ARG A 226 11.69 22.82 -3.29
C ARG A 226 12.03 24.19 -3.91
N ASN A 227 13.03 24.21 -4.79
CA ASN A 227 13.48 25.42 -5.49
C ASN A 227 12.55 25.86 -6.64
N LEU A 228 11.50 25.11 -6.95
CA LEU A 228 10.51 25.51 -7.95
C LEU A 228 9.46 26.50 -7.40
N ASN A 229 9.50 26.79 -6.09
CA ASN A 229 8.57 27.67 -5.39
C ASN A 229 7.10 27.32 -5.71
N LEU A 230 6.79 26.03 -5.65
CA LEU A 230 5.45 25.47 -5.83
C LEU A 230 4.72 25.23 -4.50
N GLU A 231 5.22 25.78 -3.38
CA GLU A 231 4.62 25.62 -2.04
C GLU A 231 4.39 24.14 -1.66
N LEU A 232 5.32 23.26 -2.06
CA LEU A 232 5.26 21.82 -1.81
C LEU A 232 5.75 21.43 -0.40
N ASP A 233 6.16 22.38 0.43
CA ASP A 233 6.83 22.13 1.72
C ASP A 233 5.99 21.22 2.63
N PHE A 234 4.66 21.43 2.69
CA PHE A 234 3.74 20.60 3.47
C PHE A 234 3.80 19.10 3.14
N TRP A 235 4.27 18.76 1.93
CA TRP A 235 4.46 17.40 1.46
C TRP A 235 5.92 16.99 1.48
N LEU A 236 6.84 17.84 1.03
CA LEU A 236 8.27 17.54 0.97
C LEU A 236 8.86 17.28 2.37
N ASP A 237 8.40 17.98 3.39
CA ASP A 237 8.79 17.74 4.80
C ASP A 237 8.50 16.30 5.25
N ARG A 238 7.46 15.67 4.68
CA ARG A 238 7.09 14.27 4.96
C ARG A 238 7.82 13.28 4.04
N LEU A 239 8.08 13.66 2.80
CA LEU A 239 8.68 12.79 1.78
C LEU A 239 10.20 12.66 1.94
N GLU A 240 10.93 13.75 2.17
CA GLU A 240 12.40 13.77 2.23
C GLU A 240 12.99 12.76 3.24
N PRO A 241 12.46 12.63 4.48
CA PRO A 241 12.93 11.62 5.43
C PRO A 241 12.76 10.19 4.93
N VAL A 242 11.69 9.91 4.19
CA VAL A 242 11.41 8.58 3.62
C VAL A 242 12.44 8.26 2.54
N ILE A 243 12.74 9.22 1.66
CA ILE A 243 13.78 9.05 0.63
C ILE A 243 15.14 8.81 1.25
N SER A 244 15.51 9.55 2.30
CA SER A 244 16.77 9.31 3.01
C SER A 244 16.86 7.87 3.54
N LYS A 245 15.78 7.36 4.16
CA LYS A 245 15.76 5.98 4.69
C LYS A 245 15.83 4.91 3.61
N LEU A 246 15.32 5.16 2.41
CA LEU A 246 15.51 4.27 1.26
C LEU A 246 16.98 4.25 0.81
N VAL A 247 17.65 5.39 0.78
CA VAL A 247 19.10 5.48 0.47
C VAL A 247 19.92 4.76 1.54
N ASP A 248 19.61 4.95 2.83
CA ASP A 248 20.28 4.25 3.93
C ASP A 248 20.09 2.74 3.81
N THR A 249 18.86 2.29 3.52
CA THR A 249 18.56 0.87 3.27
C THR A 249 19.36 0.33 2.09
N TYR A 250 19.49 1.08 0.98
CA TYR A 250 20.33 0.66 -0.15
C TYR A 250 21.79 0.43 0.25
N ARG A 251 22.33 1.25 1.16
CA ARG A 251 23.70 1.13 1.69
C ARG A 251 23.88 -0.05 2.67
N GLY A 252 22.80 -0.73 3.02
CA GLY A 252 22.79 -1.82 4.00
C GLY A 252 22.53 -1.35 5.43
N GLU A 253 22.21 -0.07 5.64
CA GLU A 253 21.86 0.50 6.94
C GLU A 253 20.36 0.31 7.19
N VAL A 254 19.96 -0.94 7.41
CA VAL A 254 18.56 -1.33 7.59
C VAL A 254 18.01 -0.81 8.92
N ASP A 255 16.94 -0.02 8.84
CA ASP A 255 16.15 0.43 9.99
C ASP A 255 14.85 -0.39 10.06
N GLU A 256 14.85 -1.45 10.88
CA GLU A 256 13.70 -2.37 11.04
C GLU A 256 12.45 -1.64 11.52
N ASP A 257 12.60 -0.60 12.34
CA ASP A 257 11.51 0.20 12.89
C ASP A 257 10.86 1.08 11.83
N PHE A 258 11.66 1.66 10.93
CA PHE A 258 11.17 2.35 9.74
C PHE A 258 10.37 1.39 8.85
N TRP A 259 10.93 0.23 8.50
CA TRP A 259 10.27 -0.74 7.62
C TRP A 259 9.02 -1.37 8.27
N GLY A 260 9.02 -1.57 9.59
CA GLY A 260 7.84 -1.98 10.36
C GLY A 260 6.72 -0.94 10.38
N ARG A 261 7.01 0.32 10.03
CA ARG A 261 6.05 1.44 9.94
C ARG A 261 5.73 1.85 8.50
N VAL A 262 5.98 0.97 7.52
CA VAL A 262 5.56 1.19 6.12
C VAL A 262 4.06 1.41 6.04
N ILE A 263 3.32 0.55 6.73
CA ILE A 263 1.86 0.56 6.87
C ILE A 263 1.56 0.32 8.34
N SER A 264 0.81 1.21 8.96
CA SER A 264 0.25 1.06 10.29
C SER A 264 -1.25 1.31 10.18
N MET A 265 -2.03 0.26 10.39
CA MET A 265 -3.48 0.36 10.40
C MET A 265 -3.96 0.73 11.80
N GLN A 266 -4.57 1.89 11.95
CA GLN A 266 -5.26 2.26 13.17
C GLN A 266 -6.75 1.96 13.01
N ILE A 267 -7.26 1.02 13.83
CA ILE A 267 -8.67 0.65 13.86
C ILE A 267 -9.26 1.20 15.16
N TYR A 268 -10.08 2.24 15.07
CA TYR A 268 -10.81 2.81 16.21
C TYR A 268 -12.29 2.41 16.16
N GLY A 269 -12.81 1.85 17.26
CA GLY A 269 -14.26 1.64 17.46
C GLY A 269 -14.96 0.74 16.45
N SER A 270 -16.26 0.54 16.64
CA SER A 270 -17.12 -0.16 15.67
C SER A 270 -17.53 0.85 14.59
N GLY A 271 -16.71 0.97 13.52
CA GLY A 271 -16.79 2.10 12.59
C GLY A 271 -16.21 1.92 11.18
N GLY A 272 -15.62 0.77 10.80
CA GLY A 272 -15.27 0.47 9.40
C GLY A 272 -14.08 1.22 8.79
N GLU A 273 -13.66 2.36 9.34
CA GLU A 273 -12.51 3.13 8.87
C GLU A 273 -11.22 2.34 9.02
N THR A 274 -10.69 1.84 7.90
CA THR A 274 -9.37 1.21 7.86
C THR A 274 -8.36 2.29 7.55
N ASN A 275 -8.06 3.08 8.56
CA ASN A 275 -7.16 4.22 8.44
C ASN A 275 -5.73 3.73 8.25
N ILE A 276 -5.11 4.13 7.15
CA ILE A 276 -3.74 3.77 6.84
C ILE A 276 -2.83 4.93 7.23
N THR A 277 -1.99 4.66 8.22
CA THR A 277 -0.88 5.51 8.62
C THR A 277 0.44 4.85 8.25
N GLY A 278 1.55 5.56 8.35
CA GLY A 278 2.88 5.04 8.01
C GLY A 278 3.52 5.79 6.85
N TRP A 279 4.79 5.51 6.58
CA TRP A 279 5.56 6.33 5.64
C TRP A 279 5.11 6.20 4.19
N ILE A 280 4.32 5.18 3.83
CA ILE A 280 3.72 5.07 2.48
C ILE A 280 2.86 6.30 2.13
N ALA A 281 2.16 6.88 3.11
CA ALA A 281 1.36 8.10 2.90
C ALA A 281 2.22 9.35 2.67
N GLY A 282 3.52 9.30 2.99
CA GLY A 282 4.50 10.35 2.69
C GLY A 282 4.72 10.55 1.19
N PHE A 283 4.42 9.55 0.36
CA PHE A 283 4.53 9.66 -1.10
C PHE A 283 3.42 10.47 -1.75
N PHE A 284 2.31 10.72 -1.05
CA PHE A 284 1.12 11.33 -1.62
C PHE A 284 0.88 12.73 -1.03
N PRO A 285 0.88 13.79 -1.85
CA PRO A 285 0.52 15.13 -1.42
C PRO A 285 -1.00 15.33 -1.28
N TYR A 286 -1.80 14.54 -2.01
CA TYR A 286 -3.25 14.63 -2.06
C TYR A 286 -3.87 13.24 -2.01
N ASP A 287 -5.09 13.17 -1.48
CA ASP A 287 -5.96 12.01 -1.63
C ASP A 287 -6.57 11.96 -3.05
N ARG A 288 -7.42 10.95 -3.29
CA ARG A 288 -8.13 10.74 -4.55
C ARG A 288 -9.13 11.87 -4.86
N ALA A 289 -9.74 12.48 -3.86
CA ALA A 289 -10.69 13.58 -4.01
C ALA A 289 -10.00 14.93 -4.30
N GLY A 290 -8.70 15.02 -4.07
CA GLY A 290 -7.89 16.23 -4.25
C GLY A 290 -7.72 17.06 -2.98
N ASN A 291 -8.00 16.51 -1.80
CA ASN A 291 -7.70 17.17 -0.53
C ASN A 291 -6.23 17.01 -0.19
N ALA A 292 -5.59 18.10 0.27
CA ALA A 292 -4.19 18.09 0.64
C ALA A 292 -3.95 17.27 1.92
N LEU A 293 -2.98 16.37 1.86
CA LEU A 293 -2.57 15.56 3.00
C LEU A 293 -1.49 16.28 3.81
N HIS A 294 -1.85 16.74 5.00
CA HIS A 294 -0.93 17.42 5.93
C HIS A 294 -0.27 16.47 6.94
N SER A 295 -0.62 15.18 6.90
CA SER A 295 -0.06 14.13 7.74
C SER A 295 0.11 12.85 6.94
N ASN A 296 0.89 11.89 7.47
CA ASN A 296 1.02 10.54 6.91
C ASN A 296 -0.21 9.67 7.24
N PHE A 297 -1.36 10.14 6.79
CA PHE A 297 -2.69 9.57 7.00
C PHE A 297 -3.44 9.60 5.68
N ILE A 298 -4.02 8.47 5.28
CA ILE A 298 -4.86 8.34 4.09
C ILE A 298 -5.79 7.13 4.27
N ASP A 299 -7.05 7.24 3.85
CA ASP A 299 -7.94 6.08 3.81
C ASP A 299 -7.52 5.10 2.70
N LYS A 300 -7.75 3.81 2.90
CA LYS A 300 -7.44 2.76 1.92
C LYS A 300 -8.06 3.01 0.53
N TYR A 301 -9.23 3.64 0.45
CA TYR A 301 -9.96 3.90 -0.80
C TYR A 301 -9.61 5.25 -1.43
N ASP A 302 -8.91 6.08 -0.67
CA ASP A 302 -8.55 7.44 -1.02
C ASP A 302 -7.14 7.56 -1.58
N PHE A 303 -6.43 6.45 -1.78
CA PHE A 303 -5.20 6.46 -2.56
C PHE A 303 -5.49 6.99 -3.96
N PRO A 304 -4.73 8.01 -4.41
CA PRO A 304 -4.96 8.60 -5.70
C PRO A 304 -4.57 7.61 -6.80
N ASP A 305 -5.24 7.70 -7.95
CA ASP A 305 -5.06 6.71 -9.03
C ASP A 305 -3.60 6.55 -9.45
N GLY A 306 -3.18 5.33 -9.77
CA GLY A 306 -1.81 5.07 -10.21
C GLY A 306 -1.49 5.64 -11.60
N ILE A 307 -2.51 6.12 -12.33
CA ILE A 307 -2.42 6.51 -13.73
C ILE A 307 -2.87 7.95 -13.93
N VAL A 308 -2.28 8.61 -14.93
CA VAL A 308 -2.69 9.93 -15.42
C VAL A 308 -3.22 9.82 -16.84
N GLY A 309 -4.17 10.68 -17.20
CA GLY A 309 -4.78 10.75 -18.52
C GLY A 309 -4.51 12.09 -19.18
N VAL A 310 -4.11 12.10 -20.46
CA VAL A 310 -3.93 13.33 -21.25
C VAL A 310 -4.73 13.19 -22.55
N PRO A 311 -5.83 13.96 -22.72
CA PRO A 311 -6.62 13.91 -23.95
C PRO A 311 -5.88 14.58 -25.12
N PHE A 312 -6.08 14.07 -26.34
CA PHE A 312 -5.57 14.65 -27.57
C PHE A 312 -6.48 14.33 -28.76
N THR A 313 -6.41 15.14 -29.81
CA THR A 313 -7.17 14.94 -31.04
C THR A 313 -6.24 14.65 -32.22
N THR A 314 -6.78 13.98 -33.24
CA THR A 314 -6.07 13.80 -34.51
C THR A 314 -7.01 14.13 -35.67
N ASN A 315 -6.45 14.38 -36.85
CA ASN A 315 -7.24 14.62 -38.06
C ASN A 315 -7.85 13.33 -38.66
N ALA A 316 -7.49 12.16 -38.12
CA ALA A 316 -7.80 10.86 -38.71
C ALA A 316 -8.67 9.97 -37.81
N THR A 317 -8.82 10.33 -36.53
CA THR A 317 -9.54 9.51 -35.53
C THR A 317 -10.41 10.40 -34.64
N PRO A 318 -11.45 9.82 -33.99
CA PRO A 318 -12.09 10.45 -32.84
C PRO A 318 -11.09 10.83 -31.75
N PRO A 319 -11.46 11.71 -30.80
CA PRO A 319 -10.62 12.07 -29.66
C PRO A 319 -10.06 10.85 -28.93
N LEU A 320 -8.78 10.93 -28.56
CA LEU A 320 -8.02 9.87 -27.91
C LEU A 320 -7.43 10.38 -26.60
N LYS A 321 -7.02 9.46 -25.74
CA LYS A 321 -6.39 9.75 -24.45
C LYS A 321 -5.12 8.92 -24.30
N PHE A 322 -4.01 9.58 -23.99
CA PHE A 322 -2.85 8.91 -23.44
C PHE A 322 -3.13 8.57 -21.98
N VAL A 323 -2.82 7.34 -21.58
CA VAL A 323 -2.86 6.90 -20.18
C VAL A 323 -1.49 6.39 -19.81
N ALA A 324 -0.91 6.86 -18.71
CA ALA A 324 0.43 6.43 -18.27
C ALA A 324 0.55 6.41 -16.74
N GLY A 325 1.35 5.50 -16.21
CA GLY A 325 1.59 5.39 -14.77
C GLY A 325 1.75 3.95 -14.31
N PHE A 326 1.30 3.66 -13.08
CA PHE A 326 1.22 2.32 -12.52
C PHE A 326 -0.03 1.60 -12.99
N ILE A 327 0.16 0.66 -13.91
CA ILE A 327 -0.92 -0.15 -14.51
C ILE A 327 -1.24 -1.41 -13.69
N GLY A 328 -0.43 -1.73 -12.68
CA GLY A 328 -0.69 -2.83 -11.76
C GLY A 328 0.50 -3.18 -10.87
N THR A 329 0.45 -4.40 -10.36
CA THR A 329 1.45 -5.00 -9.48
C THR A 329 1.73 -6.39 -10.03
N SER A 330 3.01 -6.71 -10.24
CA SER A 330 3.46 -8.05 -10.63
C SER A 330 3.88 -8.83 -9.40
N GLN A 331 3.78 -10.15 -9.50
CA GLN A 331 4.26 -11.09 -8.51
C GLN A 331 4.82 -12.31 -9.26
N GLU A 332 6.12 -12.54 -9.15
CA GLU A 332 6.83 -13.56 -9.93
C GLU A 332 7.79 -14.34 -9.04
N ILE A 333 7.99 -15.63 -9.31
CA ILE A 333 9.07 -16.40 -8.67
C ILE A 333 10.34 -16.17 -9.47
N LEU A 334 11.38 -15.64 -8.80
CA LEU A 334 12.63 -15.27 -9.45
C LEU A 334 13.80 -16.11 -8.92
N GLU A 335 14.36 -16.95 -9.79
CA GLU A 335 15.48 -17.85 -9.45
C GLU A 335 16.74 -17.09 -9.03
N ASN A 336 17.01 -15.94 -9.64
CA ASN A 336 18.12 -15.06 -9.27
C ASN A 336 17.95 -14.44 -7.87
N PHE A 337 16.76 -14.51 -7.28
CA PHE A 337 16.48 -14.15 -5.89
C PHE A 337 16.22 -15.37 -5.00
N GLY A 338 16.72 -16.55 -5.40
CA GLY A 338 16.63 -17.77 -4.60
C GLY A 338 15.30 -18.52 -4.72
N GLY A 339 14.57 -18.31 -5.83
CA GLY A 339 13.25 -18.94 -6.05
C GLY A 339 12.16 -18.36 -5.16
N GLU A 340 12.31 -17.08 -4.77
CA GLU A 340 11.37 -16.36 -3.94
C GLU A 340 10.29 -15.67 -4.78
N SER A 341 9.09 -15.52 -4.21
CA SER A 341 8.06 -14.65 -4.78
C SER A 341 8.42 -13.19 -4.55
N VAL A 342 8.70 -12.49 -5.64
CA VAL A 342 9.06 -11.08 -5.68
C VAL A 342 7.89 -10.27 -6.22
N VAL A 343 7.51 -9.23 -5.48
CA VAL A 343 6.41 -8.33 -5.78
C VAL A 343 6.97 -7.01 -6.27
N SER A 344 6.42 -6.44 -7.34
CA SER A 344 6.87 -5.15 -7.88
C SER A 344 5.73 -4.32 -8.44
N PRO A 345 5.80 -2.97 -8.37
CA PRO A 345 4.94 -2.11 -9.18
C PRO A 345 5.18 -2.36 -10.68
N VAL A 346 4.16 -2.10 -11.50
CA VAL A 346 4.28 -2.21 -12.96
C VAL A 346 3.96 -0.86 -13.59
N ILE A 347 4.99 -0.23 -14.15
CA ILE A 347 4.88 1.01 -14.92
C ILE A 347 4.54 0.68 -16.37
N GLY A 348 3.59 1.41 -16.95
CA GLY A 348 3.22 1.24 -18.35
C GLY A 348 2.44 2.42 -18.90
N TRP A 349 2.09 2.33 -20.19
CA TRP A 349 1.26 3.31 -20.87
C TRP A 349 0.35 2.67 -21.91
N ALA A 350 -0.73 3.37 -22.25
CA ALA A 350 -1.72 2.98 -23.23
C ALA A 350 -2.27 4.18 -24.00
N VAL A 351 -2.85 3.91 -25.17
CA VAL A 351 -3.66 4.86 -25.94
C VAL A 351 -5.08 4.29 -26.00
N ILE A 352 -6.07 5.07 -25.56
CA ILE A 352 -7.47 4.67 -25.53
C ILE A 352 -8.36 5.73 -26.18
N ASP A 353 -9.61 5.36 -26.50
CA ASP A 353 -10.65 6.34 -26.85
C ASP A 353 -10.87 7.35 -25.70
N ASP A 354 -11.03 8.63 -26.03
CA ASP A 354 -11.50 9.64 -25.07
C ASP A 354 -13.02 9.77 -25.17
N LYS A 355 -13.73 8.87 -24.47
CA LYS A 355 -15.19 8.84 -24.37
C LYS A 355 -15.58 8.82 -22.90
N ASP A 356 -16.53 9.69 -22.52
CA ASP A 356 -17.14 9.75 -21.19
C ASP A 356 -17.96 8.49 -20.85
#